data_AF-A0A1C5CYL5-F1
#
_entry.id   AF-A0A1C5CYL5-F1
#
_cell.length_a   1.000
_cell.length_b   1.000
_cell.length_c   1.000
_cell.angle_alpha   90.00
_cell.angle_beta   90.00
_cell.angle_gamma   90.00
#
_symmetry.space_group_name_H-M   'P 1'
#
loop_
_entity.id
_entity.type
_entity.pdbx_description
1 polymer ?
#
loop_
_entity_poly.entity_id
_entity_poly.type
_entity_poly.pdbx_seq_one_letter_code
_entity_poly.pdbx_strand_id
1 'polypeptide(L)'
;MAHEEDPLAGTPTRSLWITYVPYDPSEPDDHETGDHTESEQIRERFDFPEKLFEQIPIGTEGKTTEAGPSIGHMKLAIRRRLGDGREGTILNVRGEGEDG
;
A
#
# COMPACT_ATOMS: atom_id res chain seq x y z
N MET A 1 19.09 21.10 9.22
CA MET A 1 17.72 20.69 8.82
C MET A 1 17.89 19.36 8.12
N ALA A 2 17.39 18.27 8.69
CA ALA A 2 17.43 16.99 7.99
C ALA A 2 16.43 17.10 6.83
N HIS A 3 16.92 17.07 5.60
CA HIS A 3 16.06 16.69 4.49
C HIS A 3 15.69 15.23 4.78
N GLU A 4 14.45 14.97 5.19
CA GLU A 4 13.90 13.63 5.06
C GLU A 4 13.97 13.30 3.57
N GLU A 5 15.01 12.58 3.17
CA GLU A 5 15.10 12.01 1.84
C GLU A 5 13.81 11.21 1.64
N ASP A 6 13.05 11.55 0.59
CA ASP A 6 11.80 10.87 0.30
C ASP A 6 12.09 9.36 0.29
N PRO A 7 11.51 8.57 1.21
CA PRO A 7 11.82 7.15 1.30
C PRO A 7 11.49 6.43 0.00
N LEU A 8 10.68 7.04 -0.89
CA LEU A 8 10.29 6.55 -2.20
C LEU A 8 11.24 6.94 -3.35
N ALA A 9 12.29 7.73 -3.14
CA ALA A 9 13.18 8.19 -4.20
C ALA A 9 14.48 7.36 -4.35
N GLY A 10 14.88 7.06 -5.59
CA GLY A 10 16.28 6.81 -5.97
C GLY A 10 16.83 5.37 -5.92
N THR A 11 16.01 4.33 -5.77
CA THR A 11 16.48 2.91 -5.69
C THR A 11 15.71 2.00 -6.65
N PRO A 12 16.20 0.78 -6.96
CA PRO A 12 15.37 -0.22 -7.64
C PRO A 12 14.02 -0.36 -6.93
N THR A 13 12.97 -0.50 -7.75
CA THR A 13 11.59 -0.60 -7.29
C THR A 13 11.01 -1.95 -7.65
N ARG A 14 10.23 -2.52 -6.74
CA ARG A 14 9.35 -3.65 -7.00
C ARG A 14 7.92 -3.16 -7.14
N SER A 15 7.24 -3.67 -8.17
CA SER A 15 5.85 -3.34 -8.43
C SER A 15 4.88 -4.24 -7.66
N LEU A 16 3.87 -3.62 -7.08
CA LEU A 16 2.76 -4.29 -6.40
C LEU A 16 1.44 -3.88 -7.04
N TRP A 17 0.55 -4.83 -7.22
CA TRP A 17 -0.86 -4.54 -7.48
C TRP A 17 -1.57 -4.32 -6.14
N ILE A 18 -2.11 -3.12 -5.94
CA ILE A 18 -2.86 -2.77 -4.74
C ILE A 18 -4.32 -2.53 -5.13
N THR A 19 -5.21 -3.25 -4.48
CA THR A 19 -6.65 -2.97 -4.51
C THR A 19 -7.03 -2.17 -3.27
N TYR A 20 -7.63 -1.01 -3.45
CA TYR A 20 -8.04 -0.13 -2.36
C TYR A 20 -9.38 0.55 -2.63
N VAL A 21 -10.00 1.04 -1.56
CA VAL A 21 -11.18 1.91 -1.63
C VAL A 21 -10.75 3.31 -1.21
N PRO A 22 -10.92 4.34 -2.06
CA PRO A 22 -10.65 5.72 -1.67
C PRO A 22 -11.72 6.20 -0.69
N TYR A 23 -11.30 6.87 0.39
CA TYR A 23 -12.19 7.54 1.34
C TYR A 23 -11.62 8.90 1.75
N ASP A 24 -12.49 9.85 2.10
CA ASP A 24 -12.07 11.13 2.65
C ASP A 24 -11.97 11.03 4.19
N PRO A 25 -10.79 11.18 4.80
CA PRO A 25 -10.65 11.10 6.26
C PRO A 25 -11.30 12.29 7.00
N SER A 26 -11.71 13.34 6.29
CA SER A 26 -12.41 14.49 6.85
C SER A 26 -13.93 14.32 6.91
N GLU A 27 -14.47 13.33 6.18
CA GLU A 27 -15.87 12.98 6.26
C GLU A 27 -16.10 12.07 7.48
N PRO A 28 -17.13 12.34 8.30
CA PRO A 28 -17.47 11.45 9.39
C PRO A 28 -17.83 10.09 8.80
N ASP A 29 -17.19 9.05 9.34
CA ASP A 29 -17.41 7.67 8.92
C ASP A 29 -18.91 7.35 9.03
N ASP A 30 -19.60 7.22 7.90
CA ASP A 30 -21.01 6.77 7.83
C ASP A 30 -21.13 5.24 8.11
N HIS A 31 -20.23 4.72 8.95
CA HIS A 31 -20.18 3.32 9.37
C HIS A 31 -21.39 2.89 10.23
N GLU A 32 -22.31 3.79 10.59
CA GLU A 32 -23.52 3.42 11.35
C GLU A 32 -24.68 2.90 10.50
N THR A 33 -24.68 3.08 9.17
CA THR A 33 -25.81 2.65 8.33
C THR A 33 -25.57 1.37 7.54
N GLY A 34 -24.33 0.87 7.48
CA GLY A 34 -23.99 -0.34 6.70
C GLY A 34 -24.20 -0.19 5.20
N ASP A 35 -24.54 1.01 4.73
CA ASP A 35 -24.73 1.33 3.32
C ASP A 35 -23.45 2.00 2.81
N HIS A 36 -22.37 1.21 2.75
CA HIS A 36 -21.22 1.58 1.95
C HIS A 36 -21.68 1.56 0.49
N THR A 37 -22.23 2.70 0.06
CA THR A 37 -22.60 2.95 -1.33
C THR A 37 -21.38 2.57 -2.15
N GLU A 38 -21.47 1.44 -2.85
CA GLU A 38 -20.51 0.81 -3.77
C GLU A 38 -19.24 1.64 -3.99
N SER A 39 -18.39 1.74 -2.96
CA SER A 39 -17.24 2.62 -3.06
C SER A 39 -16.28 1.94 -4.04
N GLU A 40 -16.06 2.58 -5.18
CA GLU A 40 -15.42 1.95 -6.33
C GLU A 40 -14.06 1.36 -5.90
N GLN A 41 -13.94 0.03 -6.00
CA GLN A 41 -12.68 -0.64 -5.71
C GLN A 41 -11.71 -0.35 -6.85
N ILE A 42 -10.62 0.33 -6.53
CA ILE A 42 -9.59 0.68 -7.50
C ILE A 42 -8.45 -0.33 -7.37
N ARG A 43 -8.07 -0.97 -8.48
CA ARG A 43 -6.85 -1.79 -8.58
C ARG A 43 -5.81 -1.04 -9.40
N GLU A 44 -4.70 -0.67 -8.78
CA GLU A 44 -3.60 0.04 -9.43
C GLU A 44 -2.25 -0.60 -9.13
N ARG A 45 -1.29 -0.39 -10.03
CA ARG A 45 0.10 -0.81 -9.87
C ARG A 45 0.87 0.33 -9.19
N PHE A 46 1.58 0.00 -8.12
CA PHE A 46 2.44 0.91 -7.38
C PHE A 46 3.86 0.38 -7.33
N ASP A 47 4.83 1.25 -7.59
CA ASP A 47 6.25 0.93 -7.54
C ASP A 47 6.82 1.36 -6.19
N PHE A 48 7.27 0.38 -5.39
CA PHE A 48 7.87 0.63 -4.09
C PHE A 48 9.37 0.35 -4.13
N PRO A 49 10.20 1.18 -3.48
CA PRO A 49 11.61 0.88 -3.26
C PRO A 49 11.84 -0.51 -2.68
N GLU A 50 12.77 -1.28 -3.24
CA GLU A 50 13.11 -2.62 -2.74
C GLU A 50 13.57 -2.60 -1.27
N LYS A 51 14.18 -1.50 -0.80
CA LYS A 51 14.59 -1.32 0.60
C LYS A 51 13.43 -1.36 1.60
N LEU A 52 12.18 -1.20 1.14
CA LEU A 52 10.99 -1.32 1.99
C LEU A 52 10.54 -2.77 2.17
N PHE A 53 11.10 -3.71 1.40
CA PHE A 53 10.79 -5.12 1.51
C PHE A 53 11.80 -5.78 2.46
N GLU A 54 11.33 -6.15 3.65
CA GLU A 54 12.16 -6.82 4.63
C GLU A 54 12.17 -8.33 4.38
N GLN A 55 13.34 -8.95 4.38
CA GLN A 55 13.41 -10.41 4.40
C GLN A 55 13.26 -10.89 5.84
N ILE A 56 12.17 -11.59 6.14
CA ILE A 56 11.96 -12.20 7.46
C ILE A 56 12.48 -13.63 7.42
N PRO A 57 13.54 -13.97 8.20
CA PRO A 57 13.96 -15.35 8.36
C PRO A 57 12.87 -16.12 9.11
N ILE A 58 12.26 -17.12 8.48
CA ILE A 58 11.39 -18.05 9.20
C ILE A 58 12.31 -19.04 9.91
N GLY A 59 12.18 -19.13 11.24
CA GLY A 59 13.09 -19.91 12.09
C GLY A 59 13.28 -21.36 11.64
N THR A 60 14.47 -21.92 11.90
CA THR A 60 14.98 -23.32 11.73
C THR A 60 14.62 -24.16 10.49
N GLU A 61 13.56 -23.90 9.75
CA GLU A 61 13.15 -24.61 8.53
C GLU A 61 13.72 -23.98 7.24
N GLY A 62 14.53 -22.92 7.37
CA GLY A 62 15.42 -22.45 6.30
C GLY A 62 14.72 -21.80 5.11
N LYS A 63 13.46 -21.36 5.26
CA LYS A 63 12.78 -20.55 4.25
C LYS A 63 12.72 -19.11 4.73
N THR A 64 13.33 -18.20 3.98
CA THR A 64 13.12 -16.77 4.17
C THR A 64 11.81 -16.41 3.48
N THR A 65 10.87 -15.81 4.20
CA THR A 65 9.73 -15.14 3.55
C THR A 65 10.08 -13.69 3.30
N GLU A 66 9.72 -13.21 2.13
CA GLU A 66 9.77 -11.79 1.84
C GLU A 66 8.55 -11.13 2.48
N ALA A 67 8.78 -10.16 3.37
CA ALA A 67 7.74 -9.25 3.83
C ALA A 67 7.69 -8.03 2.89
N GLY A 68 6.48 -7.70 2.46
CA GLY A 68 6.22 -6.50 1.67
C GLY A 68 6.43 -5.20 2.46
N PRO A 69 6.30 -4.03 1.80
CA PRO A 69 6.33 -2.74 2.48
C PRO A 69 5.25 -2.65 3.55
N SER A 70 5.52 -1.89 4.61
CA SER A 70 4.51 -1.67 5.66
C SER A 70 3.25 -0.99 5.10
N ILE A 71 2.11 -1.26 5.73
CA ILE A 71 0.81 -0.66 5.37
C ILE A 71 0.88 0.87 5.36
N GLY A 72 1.66 1.49 6.26
CA GLY A 72 1.85 2.93 6.30
C GLY A 72 2.45 3.51 5.01
N HIS A 73 3.48 2.86 4.46
CA HIS A 73 4.07 3.28 3.19
C HIS A 73 3.10 3.12 2.02
N MET A 74 2.31 2.03 2.02
CA MET A 74 1.30 1.80 0.99
C MET A 74 0.18 2.84 1.03
N LYS A 75 -0.33 3.18 2.22
CA LYS A 75 -1.32 4.25 2.40
C LYS A 75 -0.79 5.61 1.93
N LEU A 76 0.47 5.92 2.25
CA LEU A 76 1.12 7.16 1.80
C LEU A 76 1.21 7.23 0.27
N ALA A 77 1.56 6.14 -0.39
CA ALA A 77 1.63 6.07 -1.85
C ALA A 77 0.25 6.29 -2.49
N ILE A 78 -0.80 5.66 -1.98
CA ILE A 78 -2.18 5.86 -2.46
C ILE A 78 -2.62 7.31 -2.27
N ARG A 79 -2.38 7.90 -1.09
CA ARG A 79 -2.73 9.30 -0.81
C ARG A 79 -2.05 10.26 -1.78
N ARG A 80 -0.76 10.06 -2.07
CA ARG A 80 -0.02 10.86 -3.07
C ARG A 80 -0.58 10.68 -4.48
N ARG A 81 -1.05 9.47 -4.82
CA ARG A 81 -1.62 9.14 -6.12
C ARG A 81 -2.97 9.80 -6.36
N LEU A 82 -3.86 9.79 -5.37
CA LEU A 82 -5.18 10.42 -5.44
C LEU A 82 -5.06 11.95 -5.51
N GLY A 83 -4.12 12.53 -4.76
CA GLY A 83 -3.74 13.95 -4.89
C GLY A 83 -4.80 14.97 -4.42
N ASP A 84 -5.95 14.51 -3.92
CA ASP A 84 -7.10 15.33 -3.53
C ASP A 84 -7.42 15.27 -2.03
N GLY A 85 -6.52 14.70 -1.23
CA GLY A 85 -6.67 14.60 0.23
C GLY A 85 -7.28 13.28 0.71
N ARG A 86 -7.83 12.46 -0.21
CA ARG A 86 -8.35 11.13 0.12
C ARG A 86 -7.25 10.16 0.51
N GLU A 87 -7.61 9.21 1.37
CA GLU A 87 -6.79 8.05 1.75
C GLU A 87 -7.34 6.79 1.10
N GLY A 88 -6.51 5.74 1.02
CA GLY A 88 -6.92 4.44 0.53
C GLY A 88 -6.98 3.40 1.64
N THR A 89 -8.14 2.78 1.82
CA THR A 89 -8.25 1.54 2.60
C THR A 89 -7.83 0.38 1.72
N ILE A 90 -6.69 -0.23 2.06
CA ILE A 90 -6.11 -1.35 1.31
C ILE A 90 -6.92 -2.60 1.59
N LEU A 91 -7.44 -3.22 0.53
CA LEU A 91 -8.18 -4.47 0.59
C LEU A 91 -7.29 -5.68 0.26
N ASN A 92 -6.41 -5.53 -0.73
CA ASN A 92 -5.55 -6.60 -1.23
C ASN A 92 -4.24 -6.04 -1.81
N VAL A 93 -3.16 -6.81 -1.69
CA VAL A 93 -1.83 -6.52 -2.23
C VAL A 93 -1.29 -7.79 -2.88
N ARG A 94 -0.81 -7.71 -4.12
CA ARG A 94 -0.20 -8.83 -4.86
C ARG A 94 1.11 -8.44 -5.53
N GLY A 95 2.07 -9.37 -5.55
CA GLY A 95 3.32 -9.20 -6.30
C GLY A 95 3.12 -9.31 -7.82
N GLU A 96 4.04 -8.72 -8.59
CA GLU A 96 4.10 -8.92 -10.05
C GLU A 96 4.53 -10.37 -10.35
N GLY A 97 3.56 -11.23 -10.71
CA GLY A 97 3.77 -12.66 -10.97
C GLY A 97 2.80 -13.60 -10.24
N GLU A 98 1.99 -13.09 -9.30
CA GLU A 98 0.94 -13.85 -8.60
C GLU A 98 -0.45 -13.69 -9.24
N ASP A 99 -0.51 -13.77 -10.58
CA ASP A 99 -1.77 -13.93 -11.31
C ASP A 99 -2.15 -15.41 -11.35
N GLY A 100 -2.79 -15.86 -10.27
CA GLY A 100 -3.62 -17.07 -10.23
C GLY A 100 -5.08 -16.72 -10.48
#